data_AF-C3Z6G9-F1
#
_entry.id   AF-C3Z6G9-F1
#
_cell.length_a   1.000
_cell.length_b   1.000
_cell.length_c   1.000
_cell.angle_alpha   90.00
_cell.angle_beta   90.00
_cell.angle_gamma   90.00
#
_symmetry.space_group_name_H-M   'P 1'
#
loop_
_entity.id
_entity.type
_entity.pdbx_description
1 polymer ?
#
loop_
_entity_poly.entity_id
_entity_poly.type
_entity_poly.pdbx_seq_one_letter_code
_entity_poly.pdbx_strand_id
1 'polypeptide(L)'
;EEELNDKITKRVQRAARRQARQEELKRLRRAQVIQRQLQEVEVKQRELETRGVQLEKALRGESGEDQDEAKLMQEWFQLVQEKNALVRYESELMVYGKELELEDRQGRLQQELRERMAIDDSKKTPEELAEEKRILDEMLEVVEQRDALVAMLEEERLREKEEDKDLESVMLSKGLQYREWRNSAIQTAKF
;
A
#
# COMPACT_ATOMS: atom_id res chain seq x y z
N GLU A 1 -27.81 21.42 -39.02
CA GLU A 1 -26.60 21.59 -38.18
C GLU A 1 -26.90 21.32 -36.71
N GLU A 2 -28.00 21.84 -36.17
CA GLU A 2 -28.45 21.62 -34.78
C GLU A 2 -28.65 20.15 -34.40
N GLU A 3 -29.34 19.35 -35.23
CA GLU A 3 -29.48 17.90 -35.00
C GLU A 3 -28.16 17.11 -35.03
N LEU A 4 -27.18 17.59 -35.81
CA LEU A 4 -25.87 16.95 -35.92
C LEU A 4 -25.05 17.26 -34.65
N ASN A 5 -25.10 18.50 -34.18
CA ASN A 5 -24.52 18.92 -32.90
C ASN A 5 -25.13 18.14 -31.72
N ASP A 6 -26.45 17.97 -31.67
CA ASP A 6 -27.12 17.19 -30.63
C ASP A 6 -26.70 15.71 -30.63
N LYS A 7 -26.55 15.10 -31.82
CA LYS A 7 -26.05 13.72 -31.95
C LYS A 7 -24.60 13.59 -31.49
N ILE A 8 -23.75 14.57 -31.80
CA ILE A 8 -22.34 14.61 -31.36
C ILE A 8 -22.27 14.76 -29.85
N THR A 9 -23.00 15.71 -29.25
CA THR A 9 -23.03 15.95 -27.80
C THR A 9 -23.50 14.72 -27.03
N LYS A 10 -24.58 14.06 -27.49
CA LYS A 10 -25.06 12.79 -26.89
C LYS A 10 -24.01 11.68 -26.97
N ARG A 11 -23.25 11.60 -28.06
CA ARG A 11 -22.20 10.59 -28.24
C ARG A 11 -21.01 10.85 -27.32
N VAL A 12 -20.59 12.11 -27.19
CA VAL A 12 -19.51 12.54 -26.27
C VAL A 12 -19.90 12.27 -24.81
N GLN A 13 -21.12 12.64 -24.39
CA GLN A 13 -21.60 12.36 -23.03
C GLN A 13 -21.65 10.86 -22.72
N ARG A 14 -22.08 10.03 -23.68
CA ARG A 14 -22.06 8.56 -23.53
C ARG A 14 -20.64 8.01 -23.39
N ALA A 15 -19.69 8.54 -24.17
CA ALA A 15 -18.29 8.15 -24.08
C ALA A 15 -17.68 8.53 -22.71
N ALA A 16 -17.92 9.75 -22.26
CA ALA A 16 -17.46 10.24 -20.95
C ALA A 16 -18.01 9.38 -19.79
N ARG A 17 -19.31 9.07 -19.80
CA ARG A 17 -19.94 8.19 -18.79
C ARG A 17 -19.35 6.77 -18.82
N ARG A 18 -19.05 6.24 -20.00
CA ARG A 18 -18.44 4.92 -20.15
C ARG A 18 -17.02 4.91 -19.59
N GLN A 19 -16.25 5.96 -19.84
CA GLN A 19 -14.90 6.11 -19.33
C GLN A 19 -14.90 6.22 -17.80
N ALA A 20 -15.73 7.09 -17.22
CA ALA A 20 -15.86 7.24 -15.77
C ALA A 20 -16.20 5.91 -15.08
N ARG A 21 -17.17 5.15 -15.61
CA ARG A 21 -17.50 3.81 -15.11
C ARG A 21 -16.33 2.84 -15.21
N GLN A 22 -15.55 2.90 -16.29
CA GLN A 22 -14.39 2.03 -16.46
C GLN A 22 -13.29 2.35 -15.45
N GLU A 23 -13.05 3.63 -15.16
CA GLU A 23 -12.09 4.08 -14.15
C GLU A 23 -12.55 3.66 -12.74
N GLU A 24 -13.82 3.84 -12.41
CA GLU A 24 -14.41 3.36 -11.15
C GLU A 24 -14.25 1.84 -10.98
N LEU A 25 -14.55 1.05 -12.03
CA LEU A 25 -14.35 -0.39 -12.01
C LEU A 25 -12.87 -0.78 -11.88
N LYS A 26 -11.94 0.00 -12.44
CA LYS A 26 -10.50 -0.22 -12.25
C LYS A 26 -10.09 0.05 -10.79
N ARG A 27 -10.58 1.13 -10.18
CA ARG A 27 -10.34 1.45 -8.77
C ARG A 27 -10.89 0.35 -7.85
N LEU A 28 -12.13 -0.07 -8.07
CA LEU A 28 -12.74 -1.15 -7.29
C LEU A 28 -11.93 -2.45 -7.37
N ARG A 29 -11.47 -2.84 -8.56
CA ARG A 29 -10.61 -4.02 -8.72
C ARG A 29 -9.29 -3.89 -7.97
N ARG A 30 -8.65 -2.72 -8.01
CA ARG A 30 -7.42 -2.46 -7.24
C ARG A 30 -7.67 -2.60 -5.73
N ALA A 31 -8.76 -2.02 -5.22
CA ALA A 31 -9.14 -2.14 -3.81
C ALA A 31 -9.36 -3.61 -3.41
N GLN A 32 -10.05 -4.38 -4.23
CA GLN A 32 -10.29 -5.81 -3.98
C GLN A 32 -8.98 -6.62 -3.95
N VAL A 33 -8.02 -6.30 -4.82
CA VAL A 33 -6.70 -6.95 -4.81
C VAL A 33 -5.95 -6.65 -3.51
N ILE A 34 -5.89 -5.38 -3.10
CA ILE A 34 -5.23 -4.97 -1.85
C ILE A 34 -5.88 -5.67 -0.66
N GLN A 35 -7.22 -5.67 -0.58
CA GLN A 35 -7.94 -6.30 0.52
C GLN A 35 -7.70 -7.82 0.57
N ARG A 36 -7.65 -8.47 -0.59
CA ARG A 36 -7.30 -9.89 -0.66
C ARG A 36 -5.88 -10.14 -0.18
N GLN A 37 -4.91 -9.33 -0.61
CA GLN A 37 -3.51 -9.48 -0.19
C GLN A 37 -3.36 -9.26 1.33
N LEU A 38 -4.05 -8.29 1.91
CA LEU A 38 -4.09 -8.09 3.37
C LEU A 38 -4.64 -9.32 4.11
N GLN A 39 -5.69 -9.96 3.59
CA GLN A 39 -6.20 -11.22 4.16
C GLN A 39 -5.18 -12.37 4.06
N GLU A 40 -4.46 -12.46 2.94
CA GLU A 40 -3.39 -13.45 2.77
C GLU A 40 -2.23 -13.19 3.76
N VAL A 41 -1.90 -11.93 4.02
CA VAL A 41 -0.92 -11.53 5.06
C VAL A 41 -1.40 -11.96 6.44
N GLU A 42 -2.65 -11.69 6.80
CA GLU A 42 -3.21 -12.04 8.11
C GLU A 42 -3.14 -13.56 8.36
N VAL A 43 -3.47 -14.38 7.35
CA VAL A 43 -3.36 -15.84 7.45
C VAL A 43 -1.90 -16.26 7.70
N LYS A 44 -0.95 -15.73 6.92
CA LYS A 44 0.47 -16.04 7.09
C LYS A 44 1.01 -15.59 8.45
N GLN A 45 0.58 -14.44 8.96
CA GLN A 45 0.98 -13.98 10.30
C GLN A 45 0.56 -15.00 11.38
N ARG A 46 -0.67 -15.53 11.32
CA ARG A 46 -1.14 -16.58 12.25
C ARG A 46 -0.33 -17.87 12.15
N GLU A 47 0.08 -18.26 10.94
CA GLU A 47 0.95 -19.42 10.72
C GLU A 47 2.34 -19.20 11.35
N LEU A 48 2.94 -18.02 11.15
CA LEU A 48 4.23 -17.65 11.75
C LEU A 48 4.16 -17.50 13.28
N GLU A 49 3.04 -17.03 13.82
CA GLU A 49 2.80 -17.02 15.26
C GLU A 49 2.78 -18.42 15.83
N THR A 50 2.05 -19.35 15.20
CA THR A 50 1.98 -20.74 15.63
C THR A 50 3.35 -21.41 15.59
N ARG A 51 4.09 -21.24 14.49
CA ARG A 51 5.47 -21.72 14.35
C ARG A 51 6.39 -21.08 15.40
N GLY A 52 6.20 -19.80 15.70
CA GLY A 52 6.98 -19.06 16.69
C GLY A 52 6.81 -19.60 18.10
N VAL A 53 5.57 -19.91 18.50
CA VAL A 53 5.28 -20.51 19.80
C VAL A 53 5.93 -21.89 19.93
N GLN A 54 5.90 -22.71 18.87
CA GLN A 54 6.54 -24.03 18.89
C GLN A 54 8.07 -23.91 19.04
N LEU A 55 8.66 -22.99 18.29
CA LEU A 55 10.09 -22.73 18.32
C LEU A 55 10.56 -22.18 19.68
N GLU A 56 9.79 -21.28 20.29
CA GLU A 56 10.08 -20.76 21.62
C GLU A 56 10.05 -21.87 22.69
N LYS A 57 9.08 -22.79 22.61
CA LYS A 57 9.03 -23.97 23.51
C LYS A 57 10.24 -24.88 23.35
N ALA A 58 10.68 -25.10 22.11
CA ALA A 58 11.87 -25.89 21.83
C ALA A 58 13.14 -25.24 22.38
N LEU A 59 13.30 -23.92 22.19
CA LEU A 59 14.43 -23.16 22.75
C LEU A 59 14.47 -23.17 24.28
N ARG A 60 13.31 -23.29 24.95
CA ARG A 60 13.21 -23.42 26.42
C ARG A 60 13.44 -24.85 26.94
N GLY A 61 13.62 -25.83 26.04
CA GLY A 61 13.73 -27.25 26.40
C GLY A 61 12.41 -27.89 26.83
N GLU A 62 11.27 -27.23 26.59
CA GLU A 62 9.93 -27.73 26.94
C GLU A 62 9.38 -28.73 25.90
N SER A 63 10.08 -28.93 24.78
CA SER A 63 9.71 -29.89 23.73
C SER A 63 10.01 -31.36 24.08
N GLY A 64 10.84 -31.61 25.10
CA GLY A 64 11.24 -32.96 25.51
C GLY A 64 12.22 -33.66 24.54
N GLU A 65 12.75 -32.93 23.55
CA GLU A 65 13.72 -33.41 22.56
C GLU A 65 15.04 -32.64 22.69
N ASP A 66 16.18 -33.33 22.70
CA ASP A 66 17.51 -32.72 22.59
C ASP A 66 17.71 -32.21 21.15
N GLN A 67 17.22 -31.02 20.87
CA GLN A 67 17.37 -30.36 19.58
C GLN A 67 18.65 -29.52 19.55
N ASP A 68 19.32 -29.51 18.39
CA ASP A 68 20.53 -28.72 18.16
C ASP A 68 20.22 -27.22 18.28
N GLU A 69 20.79 -26.56 19.29
CA GLU A 69 20.62 -25.12 19.55
C GLU A 69 20.99 -24.27 18.33
N ALA A 70 22.02 -24.67 17.56
CA ALA A 70 22.41 -23.95 16.35
C ALA A 70 21.32 -24.00 15.28
N LYS A 71 20.63 -25.13 15.14
CA LYS A 71 19.52 -25.32 14.21
C LYS A 71 18.28 -24.53 14.65
N LEU A 72 17.95 -24.56 15.94
CA LEU A 72 16.85 -23.77 16.49
C LEU A 72 17.09 -22.26 16.32
N MET A 73 18.32 -21.81 16.53
CA MET A 73 18.70 -20.42 16.29
C MET A 73 18.52 -20.05 14.81
N GLN A 74 18.89 -20.91 13.86
CA GLN A 74 18.65 -20.66 12.43
C GLN A 74 17.16 -20.54 12.10
N GLU A 75 16.34 -21.46 12.61
CA GLU A 75 14.88 -21.42 12.42
C GLU A 75 14.26 -20.15 13.04
N TRP A 76 14.81 -19.68 14.15
CA TRP A 76 14.38 -18.44 14.79
C TRP A 76 14.69 -17.21 13.94
N PHE A 77 15.91 -17.12 13.40
CA PHE A 77 16.27 -16.04 12.49
C PHE A 77 15.38 -16.03 11.25
N GLN A 78 15.12 -17.20 10.65
CA GLN A 78 14.21 -17.29 9.52
C GLN A 78 12.81 -16.78 9.86
N LEU A 79 12.28 -17.17 11.01
CA LEU A 79 10.97 -16.74 11.47
C LEU A 79 10.90 -15.22 11.70
N VAL A 80 11.93 -14.63 12.30
CA VAL A 80 12.03 -13.18 12.48
C VAL A 80 12.05 -12.46 11.14
N GLN A 81 12.84 -12.95 10.17
CA GLN A 81 12.90 -12.37 8.83
C GLN A 81 11.56 -12.47 8.08
N GLU A 82 10.90 -13.62 8.13
CA GLU A 82 9.58 -13.82 7.52
C GLU A 82 8.53 -12.89 8.16
N LYS A 83 8.55 -12.71 9.48
CA LYS A 83 7.67 -11.77 10.19
C LYS A 83 7.94 -10.33 9.78
N ASN A 84 9.21 -9.90 9.76
CA ASN A 84 9.58 -8.55 9.35
C ASN A 84 9.13 -8.28 7.91
N ALA A 85 9.35 -9.22 6.99
CA ALA A 85 8.91 -9.09 5.60
C ALA A 85 7.38 -8.96 5.48
N LEU A 86 6.60 -9.72 6.27
CA LEU A 86 5.15 -9.60 6.26
C LEU A 86 4.66 -8.27 6.82
N VAL A 87 5.26 -7.75 7.89
CA VAL A 87 4.91 -6.45 8.47
C VAL A 87 5.19 -5.33 7.47
N ARG A 88 6.35 -5.36 6.81
CA ARG A 88 6.71 -4.38 5.76
C ARG A 88 5.72 -4.42 4.59
N TYR A 89 5.39 -5.62 4.11
CA TYR A 89 4.40 -5.79 3.04
C TYR A 89 3.00 -5.34 3.46
N GLU A 90 2.61 -5.57 4.72
CA GLU A 90 1.35 -5.03 5.26
C GLU A 90 1.34 -3.49 5.25
N SER A 91 2.41 -2.84 5.73
CA SER A 91 2.59 -1.39 5.65
C SER A 91 2.45 -0.87 4.22
N GLU A 92 3.13 -1.50 3.25
CA GLU A 92 3.02 -1.14 1.84
C GLU A 92 1.59 -1.24 1.31
N LEU A 93 0.88 -2.33 1.62
CA LEU A 93 -0.53 -2.52 1.23
C LEU A 93 -1.44 -1.45 1.85
N MET A 94 -1.20 -1.07 3.11
CA MET A 94 -1.94 0.00 3.77
C MET A 94 -1.70 1.36 3.08
N VAL A 95 -0.46 1.64 2.66
CA VAL A 95 -0.14 2.84 1.87
C VAL A 95 -0.83 2.83 0.52
N TYR A 96 -0.82 1.71 -0.21
CA TYR A 96 -1.55 1.58 -1.48
C TYR A 96 -3.06 1.75 -1.30
N GLY A 97 -3.61 1.23 -0.20
CA GLY A 97 -5.00 1.46 0.19
C GLY A 97 -5.28 2.96 0.34
N LYS A 98 -4.42 3.68 1.08
CA LYS A 98 -4.58 5.11 1.29
C LYS A 98 -4.43 5.92 0.01
N GLU A 99 -3.46 5.58 -0.83
CA GLU A 99 -3.27 6.23 -2.13
C GLU A 99 -4.52 6.09 -3.00
N LEU A 100 -5.16 4.92 -3.01
CA LEU A 100 -6.38 4.68 -3.77
C LEU A 100 -7.56 5.52 -3.27
N GLU A 101 -7.68 5.74 -1.96
CA GLU A 101 -8.67 6.67 -1.39
C GLU A 101 -8.42 8.11 -1.86
N LEU A 102 -7.16 8.55 -1.86
CA LEU A 102 -6.76 9.88 -2.30
C LEU A 102 -7.01 10.08 -3.79
N GLU A 103 -6.73 9.07 -4.62
CA GLU A 103 -7.09 9.08 -6.04
C GLU A 103 -8.58 9.25 -6.28
N ASP A 104 -9.42 8.57 -5.49
CA ASP A 104 -10.87 8.71 -5.61
C ASP A 104 -11.35 10.09 -5.14
N ARG A 105 -10.79 10.61 -4.04
CA ARG A 105 -11.07 11.98 -3.57
C ARG A 105 -10.68 13.02 -4.62
N GLN A 106 -9.47 12.93 -5.15
CA GLN A 106 -8.97 13.80 -6.22
C GLN A 106 -9.89 13.76 -7.44
N GLY A 107 -10.33 12.57 -7.87
CA GLY A 107 -11.25 12.41 -8.99
C GLY A 107 -12.61 13.08 -8.78
N ARG A 108 -13.16 13.01 -7.57
CA ARG A 108 -14.42 13.69 -7.21
C ARG A 108 -14.26 15.21 -7.21
N LEU A 109 -13.20 15.72 -6.58
CA LEU A 109 -12.90 17.15 -6.54
C LEU A 109 -12.68 17.72 -7.95
N GLN A 110 -11.95 17.01 -8.80
CA GLN A 110 -11.74 17.42 -10.20
C GLN A 110 -13.04 17.46 -11.00
N GLN A 111 -13.94 16.50 -10.79
CA GLN A 111 -15.24 16.49 -11.46
C GLN A 111 -16.11 17.67 -10.99
N GLU A 112 -16.17 17.91 -9.67
CA GLU A 112 -16.91 19.04 -9.11
C GLU A 112 -16.38 20.38 -9.62
N LEU A 113 -15.06 20.56 -9.63
CA LEU A 113 -14.43 21.78 -10.14
C LEU A 113 -14.76 22.01 -11.63
N ARG A 114 -14.72 20.95 -12.46
CA ARG A 114 -15.07 21.05 -13.88
C ARG A 114 -16.52 21.48 -14.10
N GLU A 115 -17.44 20.99 -13.27
CA GLU A 115 -18.86 21.36 -13.36
C GLU A 115 -19.07 22.83 -13.01
N ARG A 116 -18.37 23.35 -11.99
CA ARG A 116 -18.44 24.77 -11.60
C ARG A 116 -17.77 25.68 -12.62
N MET A 117 -16.59 25.30 -13.12
CA MET A 117 -15.85 26.02 -14.16
C MET A 117 -16.56 26.03 -15.53
N ALA A 118 -17.59 25.19 -15.74
CA ALA A 118 -18.42 25.26 -16.95
C ALA A 118 -19.29 26.54 -16.99
N ILE A 119 -19.49 27.19 -15.84
CA ILE A 119 -20.13 28.50 -15.72
C ILE A 119 -19.05 29.56 -15.85
N ASP A 120 -19.32 30.61 -16.62
CA ASP A 120 -18.41 31.75 -16.78
C ASP A 120 -18.29 32.57 -15.48
N ASP A 121 -17.09 33.00 -15.13
CA ASP A 121 -16.81 33.70 -13.86
C ASP A 121 -17.61 35.00 -13.72
N SER A 122 -17.95 35.69 -14.81
CA SER A 122 -18.78 36.90 -14.78
C SER A 122 -20.20 36.65 -14.28
N LYS A 123 -20.65 35.40 -14.28
CA LYS A 123 -21.98 34.96 -13.84
C LYS A 123 -21.97 34.35 -12.45
N LYS A 124 -20.81 34.25 -11.80
CA LYS A 124 -20.66 33.63 -10.49
C LYS A 124 -20.73 34.67 -9.38
N THR A 125 -21.28 34.28 -8.24
CA THR A 125 -21.21 35.09 -7.02
C THR A 125 -19.82 34.98 -6.38
N PRO A 126 -19.43 35.93 -5.51
CA PRO A 126 -18.18 35.83 -4.75
C PRO A 126 -18.09 34.54 -3.93
N GLU A 127 -19.21 34.02 -3.43
CA GLU A 127 -19.28 32.76 -2.68
C GLU A 127 -19.01 31.54 -3.57
N GLU A 128 -19.50 31.55 -4.81
CA GLU A 128 -19.24 30.47 -5.77
C GLU A 128 -17.76 30.43 -6.19
N LEU A 129 -17.15 31.60 -6.40
CA LEU A 129 -15.71 31.71 -6.66
C LEU A 129 -14.86 31.27 -5.45
N ALA A 130 -15.31 31.61 -4.23
CA ALA A 130 -14.67 31.17 -3.00
C ALA A 130 -14.75 29.63 -2.85
N GLU A 131 -15.84 29.02 -3.29
CA GLU A 131 -16.00 27.57 -3.28
C GLU A 131 -15.09 26.86 -4.28
N GLU A 132 -14.93 27.40 -5.50
CA GLU A 132 -13.95 26.88 -6.45
C GLU A 132 -12.53 26.93 -5.90
N LYS A 133 -12.19 28.02 -5.20
CA LYS A 133 -10.92 28.13 -4.50
C LYS A 133 -10.77 27.07 -3.40
N ARG A 134 -11.81 26.83 -2.59
CA ARG A 134 -11.80 25.78 -1.56
C ARG A 134 -11.55 24.39 -2.15
N ILE A 135 -12.18 24.08 -3.28
CA ILE A 135 -11.97 22.80 -3.99
C ILE A 135 -10.51 22.68 -4.47
N LEU A 136 -9.94 23.76 -5.00
CA LEU A 136 -8.53 23.79 -5.40
C LEU A 136 -7.57 23.61 -4.22
N ASP A 137 -7.83 24.31 -3.11
CA ASP A 137 -7.03 24.19 -1.88
C ASP A 137 -7.08 22.75 -1.35
N GLU A 138 -8.25 22.11 -1.38
CA GLU A 138 -8.39 20.71 -0.98
C GLU A 138 -7.69 19.74 -1.96
N MET A 139 -7.71 20.02 -3.26
CA MET A 139 -6.94 19.24 -4.23
C MET A 139 -5.43 19.33 -3.97
N LEU A 140 -4.92 20.48 -3.53
CA LEU A 140 -3.52 20.64 -3.13
C LEU A 140 -3.22 19.80 -1.89
N GLU A 141 -4.10 19.81 -0.88
CA GLU A 141 -3.97 18.97 0.31
C GLU A 141 -3.91 17.48 -0.06
N VAL A 142 -4.73 17.02 -1.01
CA VAL A 142 -4.66 15.63 -1.49
C VAL A 142 -3.29 15.31 -2.13
N VAL A 143 -2.71 16.24 -2.89
CA VAL A 143 -1.37 16.06 -3.45
C VAL A 143 -0.31 16.00 -2.34
N GLU A 144 -0.37 16.91 -1.38
CA GLU A 144 0.54 16.92 -0.22
C GLU A 144 0.45 15.62 0.60
N GLN A 145 -0.76 15.09 0.79
CA GLN A 145 -0.96 13.80 1.46
C GLN A 145 -0.32 12.64 0.68
N ARG A 146 -0.40 12.64 -0.67
CA ARG A 146 0.28 11.63 -1.50
C ARG A 146 1.79 11.75 -1.42
N ASP A 147 2.32 12.98 -1.44
CA ASP A 147 3.75 13.22 -1.28
C ASP A 147 4.27 12.75 0.09
N ALA A 148 3.47 12.95 1.15
CA ALA A 148 3.78 12.45 2.49
C ALA A 148 3.82 10.92 2.55
N LEU A 149 2.92 10.21 1.84
CA LEU A 149 2.96 8.75 1.74
C LEU A 149 4.24 8.25 1.05
N VAL A 150 4.66 8.92 -0.03
CA VAL A 150 5.91 8.59 -0.72
C VAL A 150 7.13 8.81 0.18
N ALA A 151 7.16 9.93 0.89
CA ALA A 151 8.23 10.23 1.84
C ALA A 151 8.30 9.20 2.98
N MET A 152 7.15 8.80 3.51
CA MET A 152 7.04 7.77 4.56
C MET A 152 7.58 6.42 4.08
N LEU A 153 7.22 5.98 2.87
CA LEU A 153 7.75 4.73 2.30
C LEU A 153 9.26 4.77 2.11
N GLU A 154 9.83 5.90 1.67
CA GLU A 154 11.28 6.03 1.52
C GLU A 154 12.00 6.03 2.88
N GLU A 155 11.41 6.66 3.90
CA GLU A 155 11.93 6.61 5.27
C GLU A 155 11.91 5.18 5.82
N GLU A 156 10.80 4.46 5.65
CA GLU A 156 10.66 3.06 6.04
C GLU A 156 11.72 2.20 5.34
N ARG A 157 11.85 2.32 4.01
CA ARG A 157 12.86 1.61 3.21
C ARG A 157 14.30 1.87 3.67
N LEU A 158 14.61 3.07 4.18
CA LEU A 158 15.92 3.39 4.74
C LEU A 158 16.13 2.73 6.11
N ARG A 159 15.13 2.80 6.99
CA ARG A 159 15.15 2.17 8.32
C ARG A 159 15.30 0.67 8.22
N GLU A 160 14.53 0.02 7.36
CA GLU A 160 14.59 -1.42 7.09
C GLU A 160 15.99 -1.87 6.66
N LYS A 161 16.68 -1.06 5.85
CA LYS A 161 18.05 -1.35 5.40
C LYS A 161 19.06 -1.27 6.55
N GLU A 162 18.79 -0.48 7.58
CA GLU A 162 19.61 -0.42 8.79
C GLU A 162 19.32 -1.62 9.70
N GLU A 163 18.06 -1.96 9.93
CA GLU A 163 17.64 -3.16 10.66
C GLU A 163 18.23 -4.44 10.07
N ASP A 164 18.21 -4.57 8.73
CA ASP A 164 18.77 -5.73 8.03
C ASP A 164 20.29 -5.86 8.23
N LYS A 165 21.01 -4.73 8.33
CA LYS A 165 22.46 -4.72 8.61
C LYS A 165 22.75 -5.10 10.06
N ASP A 166 21.94 -4.61 10.99
CA ASP A 166 22.08 -4.93 12.41
C ASP A 166 21.82 -6.43 12.64
N LEU A 167 20.80 -6.98 11.98
CA LEU A 167 20.51 -8.41 11.98
C LEU A 167 21.67 -9.22 11.38
N GLU A 168 22.23 -8.79 10.24
CA GLU A 168 23.42 -9.42 9.63
C GLU A 168 24.62 -9.42 10.59
N SER A 169 24.87 -8.31 11.28
CA SER A 169 25.93 -8.18 12.29
C SER A 169 25.75 -9.16 13.45
N VAL A 170 24.52 -9.27 13.98
CA VAL A 170 24.19 -10.22 15.05
C VAL A 170 24.42 -11.66 14.59
N MET A 171 24.01 -12.01 13.37
CA MET A 171 24.20 -13.36 12.82
C MET A 171 25.69 -13.72 12.67
N LEU A 172 26.48 -12.79 12.14
CA LEU A 172 27.93 -12.98 12.00
C LEU A 172 28.61 -13.17 13.37
N SER A 173 28.18 -12.42 14.39
CA SER A 173 28.71 -12.55 15.76
C SER A 173 28.43 -13.93 16.38
N LYS A 174 27.32 -14.57 16.00
CA LYS A 174 26.94 -15.93 16.41
C LYS A 174 27.55 -17.03 15.53
N GLY A 175 28.39 -16.69 14.56
CA GLY A 175 29.02 -17.67 13.66
C GLY A 175 28.07 -18.27 12.61
N LEU A 176 26.90 -17.66 12.40
CA LEU A 176 25.92 -18.10 11.39
C LEU A 176 26.19 -17.40 10.05
N GLN A 177 26.18 -18.16 8.94
CA GLN A 177 26.58 -17.65 7.63
C GLN A 177 25.39 -16.99 6.89
N TYR A 178 25.47 -15.66 6.64
CA TYR A 178 24.39 -14.86 6.05
C TYR A 178 24.18 -15.04 4.53
N ARG A 179 25.19 -15.55 3.80
CA ARG A 179 25.22 -15.54 2.32
C ARG A 179 24.19 -16.46 1.64
N GLU A 180 23.68 -17.48 2.31
CA GLU A 180 22.67 -18.39 1.75
C GLU A 180 21.23 -17.82 1.83
N TRP A 181 21.01 -16.76 2.60
CA TRP A 181 19.68 -16.30 3.03
C TRP A 181 19.07 -15.17 2.18
N ARG A 182 19.91 -14.34 1.52
CA ARG A 182 19.45 -13.17 0.74
C ARG A 182 18.58 -13.56 -0.47
N ASN A 183 18.77 -14.75 -1.01
CA ASN A 183 18.05 -15.22 -2.20
C ASN A 183 16.62 -15.71 -1.90
N SER A 184 16.34 -16.12 -0.65
CA SER A 184 14.99 -16.55 -0.24
C SER A 184 14.10 -15.35 0.12
N ALA A 185 14.64 -14.37 0.85
CA ALA A 185 13.88 -13.21 1.33
C ALA A 185 13.39 -12.28 0.19
N ILE A 186 14.18 -12.14 -0.88
CA ILE A 186 13.82 -11.33 -2.06
C ILE A 186 12.72 -12.02 -2.90
N GLN A 187 12.59 -13.35 -2.83
CA GLN A 187 11.50 -14.08 -3.50
C GLN A 187 10.18 -14.02 -2.73
N THR A 188 10.23 -13.97 -1.40
CA THR A 188 9.03 -13.86 -0.54
C THR A 188 8.41 -12.47 -0.49
N ALA A 189 9.11 -11.42 -0.91
CA ALA A 189 8.55 -10.05 -0.98
C ALA A 189 7.78 -9.75 -2.28
N LYS A 190 7.75 -10.69 -3.24
CA LYS A 190 7.09 -10.52 -4.56
C LYS A 190 5.78 -11.31 -4.69
N PHE A 191 4.99 -11.41 -3.63
CA PHE A 191 3.61 -11.91 -3.75
C PHE A 191 2.71 -10.88 -4.45
#